data_AF-A0A7Y7H9K3-F1
#
_entry.id   AF-A0A7Y7H9K3-F1
#
_cell.length_a   1.000
_cell.length_b   1.000
_cell.length_c   1.000
_cell.angle_alpha   90.00
_cell.angle_beta   90.00
_cell.angle_gamma   90.00
#
_symmetry.space_group_name_H-M   'P 1'
#
loop_
_entity.id
_entity.type
_entity.pdbx_description
1 polymer ?
#
loop_
_entity_poly.entity_id
_entity_poly.type
_entity_poly.pdbx_seq_one_letter_code
_entity_poly.pdbx_strand_id
1 'polypeptide(L)'
;MPAVTINTQYVPLPGLSGSNFLKAGAQGEFRIESTLQYLPIDAGDGLIFIKPQSRDLLFTNLAIVEKVGEKRFIKGTPGKGNTIIHKDHYEHYFNFEVEKTLTKNNRLSELEYSLPVIDNYHKPEVHFQSQFRTLPDKDFETILNGWVYATRTVFGKLVNALPRQNKLEFMIQAMDHFSTIDFRETALVDGLDFLYQYIERRILSRGRLLVATDGIIKKELEGLLPPEEVGFIDPETKAIQNISTQAKIFKSLFDIEKQKSLKKSLQDTIKNNEGLETRFQKMFNRRLWPVDLEK
;
A
#
# COMPACT_ATOMS: atom_id res chain seq x y z
N MET A 1 -8.51 -18.53 -14.55
CA MET A 1 -8.80 -19.29 -13.32
C MET A 1 -9.28 -18.27 -12.32
N PRO A 2 -10.52 -18.35 -11.82
CA PRO A 2 -10.98 -17.47 -10.75
C PRO A 2 -10.05 -17.61 -9.54
N ALA A 3 -9.84 -16.51 -8.84
CA ALA A 3 -9.01 -16.51 -7.65
C ALA A 3 -9.70 -15.75 -6.52
N VAL A 4 -9.48 -16.20 -5.29
CA VAL A 4 -9.97 -15.54 -4.08
C VAL A 4 -8.83 -15.36 -3.08
N THR A 5 -8.83 -14.23 -2.37
CA THR A 5 -8.04 -14.11 -1.15
C THR A 5 -8.80 -14.68 0.03
N ILE A 6 -8.12 -15.40 0.93
CA ILE A 6 -8.65 -15.85 2.22
C ILE A 6 -7.90 -15.14 3.34
N ASN A 7 -8.62 -14.39 4.16
CA ASN A 7 -8.03 -13.64 5.27
C ASN A 7 -7.95 -14.48 6.53
N THR A 8 -6.73 -14.81 6.94
CA THR A 8 -6.48 -15.69 8.10
C THR A 8 -6.77 -15.03 9.45
N GLN A 9 -7.08 -13.73 9.48
CA GLN A 9 -7.62 -13.06 10.66
C GLN A 9 -9.00 -13.60 11.03
N TYR A 10 -9.81 -13.92 10.02
CA TYR A 10 -11.21 -14.32 10.18
C TYR A 10 -11.43 -15.79 9.86
N VAL A 11 -10.61 -16.36 8.97
CA VAL A 11 -10.67 -17.76 8.55
C VAL A 11 -9.43 -18.48 9.10
N PRO A 12 -9.53 -19.17 10.25
CA PRO A 12 -8.38 -19.87 10.81
C PRO A 12 -7.95 -21.01 9.87
N LEU A 13 -6.65 -21.02 9.51
CA LEU A 13 -6.05 -22.06 8.69
C LEU A 13 -5.12 -22.93 9.55
N PRO A 14 -5.32 -24.26 9.60
CA PRO A 14 -4.41 -25.16 10.29
C PRO A 14 -2.97 -24.99 9.80
N GLY A 15 -2.00 -24.90 10.71
CA GLY A 15 -0.58 -24.77 10.39
C GLY A 15 -0.07 -23.34 10.15
N LEU A 16 -0.95 -22.35 9.89
CA LEU A 16 -0.55 -20.92 9.77
C LEU A 16 -0.59 -20.16 11.10
N SER A 17 -1.15 -20.74 12.15
CA SER A 17 -1.18 -20.14 13.50
C SER A 17 0.23 -19.96 14.09
N GLY A 18 1.15 -20.88 13.78
CA GLY A 18 2.55 -20.86 14.26
C GLY A 18 3.60 -20.49 13.19
N SER A 19 3.21 -20.33 11.92
CA SER A 19 4.12 -20.07 10.81
C SER A 19 3.57 -18.96 9.91
N ASN A 20 4.44 -18.25 9.18
CA ASN A 20 3.99 -17.34 8.13
C ASN A 20 3.66 -18.05 6.82
N PHE A 21 4.10 -19.31 6.67
CA PHE A 21 3.98 -20.05 5.43
C PHE A 21 3.59 -21.50 5.67
N LEU A 22 2.77 -22.05 4.79
CA LEU A 22 2.59 -23.49 4.61
C LEU A 22 3.57 -24.01 3.55
N LYS A 23 4.00 -25.27 3.70
CA LYS A 23 4.85 -25.94 2.70
C LYS A 23 4.04 -26.27 1.46
N ALA A 24 4.69 -26.33 0.29
CA ALA A 24 4.06 -26.87 -0.91
C ALA A 24 3.62 -28.32 -0.68
N GLY A 25 2.46 -28.70 -1.24
CA GLY A 25 1.77 -29.97 -1.00
C GLY A 25 1.07 -30.09 0.35
N ALA A 26 1.10 -29.05 1.20
CA ALA A 26 0.33 -29.06 2.44
C ALA A 26 -1.16 -29.00 2.11
N GLN A 27 -1.92 -29.97 2.62
CA GLN A 27 -3.37 -30.01 2.51
C GLN A 27 -4.02 -29.52 3.80
N GLY A 28 -5.23 -28.99 3.68
CA GLY A 28 -6.02 -28.58 4.83
C GLY A 28 -7.48 -28.33 4.49
N GLU A 29 -8.22 -27.99 5.53
CA GLU A 29 -9.62 -27.59 5.44
C GLU A 29 -9.80 -26.21 6.09
N PHE A 30 -10.68 -25.39 5.53
CA PHE A 30 -11.14 -24.15 6.16
C PHE A 30 -12.64 -23.98 6.01
N ARG A 31 -13.19 -23.07 6.81
CA ARG A 31 -14.61 -22.72 6.74
C ARG A 31 -14.81 -21.22 6.61
N ILE A 32 -15.84 -20.84 5.87
CA ILE A 32 -16.32 -19.46 5.77
C ILE A 32 -17.76 -19.41 6.30
N GLU A 33 -18.03 -18.45 7.18
CA GLU A 33 -19.36 -18.14 7.68
C GLU A 33 -19.98 -17.03 6.81
N SER A 34 -21.19 -17.24 6.29
CA SER A 34 -21.83 -16.26 5.41
C SER A 34 -23.35 -16.35 5.49
N THR A 35 -24.05 -15.23 5.32
CA THR A 35 -25.52 -15.24 5.14
C THR A 35 -25.93 -15.75 3.76
N LEU A 36 -24.99 -15.84 2.82
CA LEU A 36 -25.24 -16.34 1.47
C LEU A 36 -25.33 -17.87 1.48
N GLN A 37 -26.34 -18.38 0.77
CA GLN A 37 -26.52 -19.82 0.57
C GLN A 37 -25.44 -20.42 -0.33
N TYR A 38 -24.78 -19.63 -1.18
CA TYR A 38 -23.71 -20.08 -2.07
C TYR A 38 -22.60 -19.03 -2.08
N LEU A 39 -21.34 -19.49 -2.09
CA LEU A 39 -20.16 -18.63 -2.23
C LEU A 39 -19.58 -18.83 -3.65
N PRO A 40 -18.99 -17.77 -4.24
CA PRO A 40 -18.35 -17.86 -5.56
C PRO A 40 -16.95 -18.45 -5.44
N ILE A 41 -16.85 -19.70 -4.94
CA ILE A 41 -15.62 -20.46 -4.76
C ILE A 41 -15.91 -21.89 -5.20
N ASP A 42 -15.28 -22.31 -6.28
CA ASP A 42 -15.45 -23.64 -6.88
C ASP A 42 -14.17 -24.48 -6.77
N ALA A 43 -14.30 -25.79 -7.00
CA ALA A 43 -13.14 -26.67 -7.09
C ALA A 43 -12.28 -26.27 -8.29
N GLY A 44 -10.96 -26.17 -8.08
CA GLY A 44 -9.99 -25.67 -9.06
C GLY A 44 -9.70 -24.17 -8.96
N ASP A 45 -10.41 -23.41 -8.11
CA ASP A 45 -10.12 -21.99 -7.92
C ASP A 45 -8.81 -21.76 -7.16
N GLY A 46 -8.12 -20.67 -7.52
CA GLY A 46 -6.90 -20.22 -6.84
C GLY A 46 -7.21 -19.54 -5.51
N LEU A 47 -6.47 -19.90 -4.46
CA LEU A 47 -6.55 -19.30 -3.14
C LEU A 47 -5.25 -18.55 -2.84
N ILE A 48 -5.35 -17.26 -2.53
CA ILE A 48 -4.26 -16.48 -1.95
C ILE A 48 -4.51 -16.30 -0.47
N PHE A 49 -3.66 -16.87 0.37
CA PHE A 49 -3.76 -16.67 1.81
C PHE A 49 -3.14 -15.35 2.21
N ILE A 50 -3.87 -14.57 3.03
CA ILE A 50 -3.39 -13.30 3.57
C ILE A 50 -3.40 -13.32 5.09
N LYS A 51 -2.28 -12.93 5.69
CA LYS A 51 -2.08 -12.93 7.13
C LYS A 51 -1.79 -11.51 7.62
N PRO A 52 -2.50 -11.01 8.65
CA PRO A 52 -2.11 -9.77 9.31
C PRO A 52 -0.72 -9.91 9.92
N GLN A 53 0.15 -8.95 9.64
CA GLN A 53 1.47 -8.86 10.25
C GLN A 53 1.75 -7.42 10.70
N SER A 54 1.74 -7.19 12.00
CA SER A 54 1.94 -5.87 12.62
C SER A 54 0.91 -4.83 12.17
N ARG A 55 1.20 -4.05 11.13
CA ARG A 55 0.35 -2.98 10.55
C ARG A 55 0.17 -3.15 9.04
N ASP A 56 0.37 -4.36 8.54
CA ASP A 56 0.37 -4.68 7.12
C ASP A 56 -0.29 -6.05 6.90
N LEU A 57 -0.58 -6.38 5.64
CA LEU A 57 -1.03 -7.71 5.24
C LEU A 57 0.09 -8.41 4.46
N LEU A 58 0.32 -9.67 4.80
CA LEU A 58 1.29 -10.54 4.16
C LEU A 58 0.55 -11.55 3.28
N PHE A 59 0.82 -11.55 1.98
CA PHE A 59 0.40 -12.62 1.06
C PHE A 59 1.35 -13.81 1.26
N THR A 60 0.84 -14.94 1.73
CA THR A 60 1.69 -16.04 2.23
C THR A 60 1.83 -17.18 1.23
N ASN A 61 0.73 -17.67 0.69
CA ASN A 61 0.68 -18.91 -0.09
C ASN A 61 -0.29 -18.77 -1.27
N LEU A 62 0.04 -19.47 -2.37
CA LEU A 62 -0.94 -19.88 -3.37
C LEU A 62 -1.36 -21.32 -3.04
N ALA A 63 -2.66 -21.55 -2.99
CA ALA A 63 -3.28 -22.86 -2.88
C ALA A 63 -4.37 -23.02 -3.95
N ILE A 64 -4.87 -24.24 -4.13
CA ILE A 64 -5.99 -24.55 -5.01
C ILE A 64 -7.08 -25.19 -4.18
N VAL A 65 -8.34 -24.86 -4.46
CA VAL A 65 -9.50 -25.56 -3.89
C VAL A 65 -9.56 -26.95 -4.51
N GLU A 66 -9.26 -27.98 -3.72
CA GLU A 66 -9.42 -29.37 -4.19
C GLU A 66 -10.89 -29.76 -4.25
N LYS A 67 -11.66 -29.35 -3.23
CA LYS A 67 -13.05 -29.76 -3.05
C LYS A 67 -13.85 -28.71 -2.31
N VAL A 68 -15.03 -28.42 -2.83
CA VAL A 68 -16.08 -27.70 -2.11
C VAL A 68 -16.85 -28.71 -1.26
N GLY A 69 -16.81 -28.53 0.05
CA GLY A 69 -17.40 -29.43 1.04
C GLY A 69 -18.89 -29.21 1.26
N GLU A 70 -19.39 -29.76 2.38
CA GLU A 70 -20.78 -29.58 2.77
C GLU A 70 -21.07 -28.13 3.19
N LYS A 71 -22.32 -27.72 3.02
CA LYS A 71 -22.84 -26.46 3.59
C LYS A 71 -23.78 -26.79 4.74
N ARG A 72 -23.62 -26.10 5.86
CA ARG A 72 -24.49 -26.26 7.05
C ARG A 72 -25.23 -24.98 7.36
N PHE A 73 -26.54 -25.08 7.51
CA PHE A 73 -27.36 -23.96 7.97
C PHE A 73 -27.30 -23.87 9.49
N ILE A 74 -26.97 -22.69 10.01
CA ILE A 74 -26.94 -22.38 11.43
C ILE A 74 -28.03 -21.36 11.72
N LYS A 75 -29.01 -21.79 12.52
CA LYS A 75 -30.09 -20.91 12.97
C LYS A 75 -29.54 -19.93 14.01
N GLY A 76 -29.78 -18.65 13.77
CA GLY A 76 -29.43 -17.57 14.67
C GLY A 76 -30.18 -17.67 15.99
N THR A 77 -29.52 -17.31 17.08
CA THR A 77 -30.15 -17.27 18.40
C THR A 77 -30.71 -15.86 18.63
N PRO A 78 -32.02 -15.72 18.93
CA PRO A 78 -32.58 -14.42 19.27
C PRO A 78 -31.90 -13.87 20.53
N GLY A 79 -31.33 -12.68 20.44
CA GLY A 79 -30.69 -12.01 21.57
C GLY A 79 -31.68 -11.80 22.72
N LYS A 80 -31.24 -12.04 23.96
CA LYS A 80 -31.99 -11.67 25.17
C LYS A 80 -31.31 -10.47 25.81
N GLY A 81 -31.99 -9.32 25.86
CA GLY A 81 -31.44 -8.07 26.40
C GLY A 81 -30.44 -7.39 25.45
N ASN A 82 -29.38 -6.76 25.99
CA ASN A 82 -28.32 -6.07 25.22
C ASN A 82 -27.29 -7.03 24.58
N THR A 83 -27.63 -8.31 24.38
CA THR A 83 -26.72 -9.28 23.75
C THR A 83 -26.80 -9.23 22.23
N ILE A 84 -25.66 -9.47 21.57
CA ILE A 84 -25.51 -9.48 20.12
C ILE A 84 -26.47 -10.54 19.53
N ILE A 85 -27.34 -10.10 18.61
CA ILE A 85 -28.24 -11.00 17.87
C ILE A 85 -27.40 -11.72 16.82
N HIS A 86 -27.28 -13.04 16.94
CA HIS A 86 -26.71 -13.87 15.89
C HIS A 86 -27.78 -14.10 14.82
N LYS A 87 -27.52 -13.68 13.58
CA LYS A 87 -28.43 -13.91 12.45
C LYS A 87 -28.25 -15.34 11.92
N ASP A 88 -29.30 -15.85 11.27
CA ASP A 88 -29.22 -17.06 10.46
C ASP A 88 -28.07 -16.93 9.44
N HIS A 89 -27.24 -17.96 9.36
CA HIS A 89 -26.09 -18.00 8.46
C HIS A 89 -25.77 -19.43 8.02
N TYR A 90 -24.84 -19.56 7.10
CA TYR A 90 -24.33 -20.81 6.57
C TYR A 90 -22.84 -20.91 6.87
N GLU A 91 -22.40 -22.10 7.26
CA GLU A 91 -21.00 -22.50 7.24
C GLU A 91 -20.71 -23.25 5.93
N HIS A 92 -19.68 -22.81 5.22
CA HIS A 92 -19.20 -23.40 3.97
C HIS A 92 -17.81 -23.97 4.20
N TYR A 93 -17.62 -25.25 3.89
CA TYR A 93 -16.37 -25.97 4.12
C TYR A 93 -15.60 -26.17 2.81
N PHE A 94 -14.28 -26.03 2.84
CA PHE A 94 -13.42 -26.11 1.66
C PHE A 94 -12.14 -26.86 1.98
N ASN A 95 -11.75 -27.78 1.10
CA ASN A 95 -10.44 -28.42 1.15
C ASN A 95 -9.50 -27.74 0.17
N PHE A 96 -8.25 -27.61 0.56
CA PHE A 96 -7.22 -26.98 -0.26
C PHE A 96 -5.90 -27.76 -0.24
N GLU A 97 -5.12 -27.57 -1.29
CA GLU A 97 -3.72 -27.95 -1.37
C GLU A 97 -2.86 -26.73 -1.70
N VAL A 98 -1.75 -26.56 -0.98
CA VAL A 98 -0.81 -25.45 -1.20
C VAL A 98 0.09 -25.78 -2.39
N GLU A 99 0.06 -24.93 -3.43
CA GLU A 99 0.97 -25.07 -4.56
C GLU A 99 2.36 -24.50 -4.25
N LYS A 100 2.41 -23.27 -3.71
CA LYS A 100 3.70 -22.60 -3.41
C LYS A 100 3.59 -21.51 -2.35
N THR A 101 4.75 -21.11 -1.84
CA THR A 101 4.91 -19.92 -0.99
C THR A 101 5.11 -18.67 -1.84
N LEU A 102 4.58 -17.54 -1.36
CA LEU A 102 4.73 -16.24 -1.98
C LEU A 102 5.74 -15.43 -1.16
N THR A 103 6.95 -15.25 -1.68
CA THR A 103 8.06 -14.61 -0.93
C THR A 103 8.58 -13.32 -1.56
N LYS A 104 8.24 -13.06 -2.83
CA LYS A 104 8.69 -11.88 -3.56
C LYS A 104 7.64 -10.77 -3.44
N ASN A 105 8.04 -9.60 -2.95
CA ASN A 105 7.19 -8.40 -2.79
C ASN A 105 5.79 -8.77 -2.27
N ASN A 106 5.74 -9.52 -1.17
CA ASN A 106 4.54 -10.21 -0.71
C ASN A 106 3.81 -9.44 0.38
N ARG A 107 4.14 -8.17 0.60
CA ARG A 107 3.41 -7.28 1.50
C ARG A 107 2.44 -6.40 0.73
N LEU A 108 1.30 -6.09 1.35
CA LEU A 108 0.34 -5.16 0.77
C LEU A 108 0.96 -3.78 0.54
N SER A 109 1.73 -3.27 1.51
CA SER A 109 2.46 -1.99 1.39
C SER A 109 3.49 -1.90 0.24
N GLU A 110 3.87 -3.03 -0.35
CA GLU A 110 4.76 -3.12 -1.51
C GLU A 110 3.97 -3.15 -2.82
N LEU A 111 2.78 -3.76 -2.80
CA LEU A 111 1.95 -3.98 -3.97
C LEU A 111 0.79 -2.98 -4.11
N GLU A 112 0.52 -2.15 -3.12
CA GLU A 112 -0.74 -1.38 -3.05
C GLU A 112 -1.01 -0.50 -4.28
N TYR A 113 0.04 0.12 -4.83
CA TYR A 113 -0.04 0.94 -6.04
C TYR A 113 0.00 0.13 -7.35
N SER A 114 0.23 -1.18 -7.24
CA SER A 114 0.27 -2.13 -8.34
C SER A 114 -1.04 -2.91 -8.48
N LEU A 115 -1.95 -2.81 -7.50
CA LEU A 115 -3.22 -3.53 -7.45
C LEU A 115 -4.41 -2.63 -7.82
N PRO A 116 -5.06 -2.85 -8.97
CA PRO A 116 -6.30 -2.18 -9.38
C PRO A 116 -7.43 -2.21 -8.36
N VAL A 117 -7.50 -3.24 -7.51
CA VAL A 117 -8.54 -3.33 -6.48
C VAL A 117 -8.39 -2.25 -5.40
N ILE A 118 -7.20 -1.66 -5.25
CA ILE A 118 -6.92 -0.66 -4.23
C ILE A 118 -7.09 0.74 -4.81
N ASP A 119 -8.11 1.41 -4.31
CA ASP A 119 -8.43 2.82 -4.56
C ASP A 119 -8.28 3.72 -3.32
N ASN A 120 -8.18 3.12 -2.13
CA ASN A 120 -7.96 3.80 -0.85
C ASN A 120 -6.53 3.55 -0.39
N TYR A 121 -5.62 4.46 -0.72
CA TYR A 121 -4.19 4.32 -0.42
C TYR A 121 -3.84 4.71 1.02
N HIS A 122 -4.72 5.41 1.74
CA HIS A 122 -4.50 5.72 3.15
C HIS A 122 -4.75 4.53 4.07
N LYS A 123 -5.71 3.66 3.72
CA LYS A 123 -6.01 2.41 4.44
C LYS A 123 -6.19 1.26 3.45
N PRO A 124 -5.13 0.83 2.76
CA PRO A 124 -5.21 -0.21 1.73
C PRO A 124 -5.77 -1.52 2.27
N GLU A 125 -5.60 -1.81 3.56
CA GLU A 125 -6.06 -3.02 4.23
C GLU A 125 -7.58 -3.17 4.23
N VAL A 126 -8.36 -2.09 4.12
CA VAL A 126 -9.84 -2.15 4.10
C VAL A 126 -10.36 -2.97 2.93
N HIS A 127 -9.57 -3.05 1.85
CA HIS A 127 -9.88 -3.88 0.68
C HIS A 127 -9.78 -5.38 0.94
N PHE A 128 -9.27 -5.78 2.09
CA PHE A 128 -9.06 -7.17 2.46
C PHE A 128 -9.65 -7.53 3.83
N GLN A 129 -10.51 -6.68 4.41
CA GLN A 129 -11.10 -6.87 5.75
C GLN A 129 -12.25 -7.90 5.80
N SER A 130 -12.52 -8.63 4.74
CA SER A 130 -13.51 -9.72 4.71
C SER A 130 -12.85 -11.09 4.89
N GLN A 131 -13.64 -12.10 5.29
CA GLN A 131 -13.19 -13.51 5.36
C GLN A 131 -12.58 -13.98 4.03
N PHE A 132 -13.21 -13.60 2.92
CA PHE A 132 -12.70 -13.85 1.58
C PHE A 132 -13.04 -12.68 0.65
N ARG A 133 -12.35 -12.60 -0.49
CA ARG A 133 -12.65 -11.66 -1.56
C ARG A 133 -12.24 -12.26 -2.91
N THR A 134 -13.09 -12.12 -3.93
CA THR A 134 -12.71 -12.45 -5.30
C THR A 134 -11.69 -11.45 -5.83
N LEU A 135 -10.60 -11.97 -6.39
CA LEU A 135 -9.55 -11.19 -7.03
C LEU A 135 -9.79 -11.10 -8.53
N PRO A 136 -9.71 -9.89 -9.11
CA PRO A 136 -9.55 -9.76 -10.55
C PRO A 136 -8.29 -10.48 -11.03
N ASP A 137 -8.34 -11.08 -12.23
CA ASP A 137 -7.22 -11.84 -12.80
C ASP A 137 -5.88 -11.09 -12.76
N LYS A 138 -5.93 -9.77 -13.06
CA LYS A 138 -4.71 -8.95 -13.10
C LYS A 138 -4.09 -8.73 -11.72
N ASP A 139 -4.92 -8.60 -10.68
CA ASP A 139 -4.49 -8.44 -9.30
C ASP A 139 -3.93 -9.76 -8.78
N PHE A 140 -4.60 -10.87 -9.09
CA PHE A 140 -4.11 -12.22 -8.80
C PHE A 140 -2.73 -12.47 -9.40
N GLU A 141 -2.55 -12.22 -10.70
CA GLU A 141 -1.25 -12.33 -11.36
C GLU A 141 -0.18 -11.43 -10.74
N THR A 142 -0.57 -10.21 -10.34
CA THR A 142 0.36 -9.24 -9.74
C THR A 142 0.85 -9.71 -8.37
N ILE A 143 -0.05 -10.21 -7.51
CA ILE A 143 0.29 -10.77 -6.21
C ILE A 143 1.14 -12.04 -6.38
N LEU A 144 0.70 -12.94 -7.26
CA LEU A 144 1.34 -14.22 -7.52
C LEU A 144 2.82 -14.09 -7.91
N ASN A 145 3.12 -13.08 -8.74
CA ASN A 145 4.46 -12.86 -9.27
C ASN A 145 5.27 -11.81 -8.48
N GLY A 146 4.69 -11.19 -7.45
CA GLY A 146 5.31 -10.10 -6.70
C GLY A 146 5.70 -8.94 -7.61
N TRP A 147 4.84 -8.58 -8.56
CA TRP A 147 5.11 -7.55 -9.56
C TRP A 147 4.79 -6.16 -9.00
N VAL A 148 5.74 -5.25 -9.10
CA VAL A 148 5.60 -3.87 -8.63
C VAL A 148 5.56 -2.94 -9.83
N TYR A 149 4.57 -2.06 -9.89
CA TYR A 149 4.52 -0.94 -10.81
C TYR A 149 5.38 0.21 -10.26
N ALA A 150 6.67 0.25 -10.61
CA ALA A 150 7.64 1.13 -9.99
C ALA A 150 7.26 2.61 -10.13
N THR A 151 6.84 3.02 -11.33
CA THR A 151 6.44 4.41 -11.60
C THR A 151 5.29 4.86 -10.69
N ARG A 152 4.21 4.06 -10.61
CA ARG A 152 3.03 4.39 -9.81
C ARG A 152 3.28 4.28 -8.30
N THR A 153 4.07 3.31 -7.88
CA THR A 153 4.47 3.14 -6.49
C THR A 153 5.30 4.33 -6.00
N VAL A 154 6.31 4.76 -6.76
CA VAL A 154 7.14 5.91 -6.37
C VAL A 154 6.32 7.20 -6.40
N PHE A 155 5.51 7.42 -7.45
CA PHE A 155 4.62 8.58 -7.51
C PHE A 155 3.69 8.63 -6.29
N GLY A 156 2.96 7.55 -6.03
CA GLY A 156 1.99 7.46 -4.94
C GLY A 156 2.64 7.65 -3.57
N LYS A 157 3.75 6.97 -3.29
CA LYS A 157 4.45 7.12 -2.01
C LYS A 157 5.00 8.53 -1.80
N LEU A 158 5.53 9.17 -2.84
CA LEU A 158 6.05 10.54 -2.73
C LEU A 158 4.92 11.55 -2.53
N VAL A 159 3.89 11.52 -3.39
CA VAL A 159 2.82 12.51 -3.34
C VAL A 159 2.00 12.38 -2.06
N ASN A 160 1.72 11.14 -1.60
CA ASN A 160 0.91 10.91 -0.40
C ASN A 160 1.68 11.11 0.91
N ALA A 161 3.03 11.17 0.86
CA ALA A 161 3.85 11.56 2.00
C ALA A 161 3.89 13.09 2.21
N LEU A 162 3.42 13.88 1.24
CA LEU A 162 3.34 15.33 1.39
C LEU A 162 2.23 15.71 2.38
N PRO A 163 2.41 16.78 3.18
CA PRO A 163 1.33 17.39 3.93
C PRO A 163 0.16 17.79 3.02
N ARG A 164 -1.08 17.75 3.54
CA ARG A 164 -2.30 18.05 2.78
C ARG A 164 -2.21 19.32 1.94
N GLN A 165 -1.73 20.41 2.54
CA GLN A 165 -1.59 21.70 1.88
C GLN A 165 -0.67 21.62 0.67
N ASN A 166 0.46 20.89 0.79
CA ASN A 166 1.41 20.70 -0.30
C ASN A 166 0.85 19.77 -1.38
N LYS A 167 0.00 18.79 -1.04
CA LYS A 167 -0.71 17.96 -2.04
C LYS A 167 -1.69 18.79 -2.85
N LEU A 168 -2.48 19.64 -2.18
CA LEU A 168 -3.42 20.54 -2.84
C LEU A 168 -2.69 21.55 -3.74
N GLU A 169 -1.62 22.18 -3.24
CA GLU A 169 -0.78 23.07 -4.03
C GLU A 169 -0.16 22.36 -5.25
N PHE A 170 0.35 21.14 -5.06
CA PHE A 170 0.86 20.32 -6.16
C PHE A 170 -0.21 20.06 -7.22
N MET A 171 -1.42 19.67 -6.82
CA MET A 171 -2.50 19.39 -7.76
C MET A 171 -2.92 20.63 -8.54
N ILE A 172 -3.03 21.79 -7.88
CA ILE A 172 -3.33 23.07 -8.55
C ILE A 172 -2.24 23.40 -9.58
N GLN A 173 -0.97 23.32 -9.19
CA GLN A 173 0.14 23.58 -10.12
C GLN A 173 0.21 22.56 -11.26
N ALA A 174 -0.18 21.30 -11.01
CA ALA A 174 -0.27 20.29 -12.05
C ALA A 174 -1.40 20.58 -13.03
N MET A 175 -2.56 21.05 -12.55
CA MET A 175 -3.68 21.46 -13.41
C MET A 175 -3.26 22.59 -14.35
N ASP A 176 -2.55 23.60 -13.82
CA ASP A 176 -2.01 24.71 -14.61
C ASP A 176 -0.96 24.22 -15.62
N HIS A 177 -0.03 23.37 -15.18
CA HIS A 177 1.08 22.89 -16.01
C HIS A 177 0.62 22.02 -17.18
N PHE A 178 -0.31 21.09 -16.93
CA PHE A 178 -0.84 20.19 -17.96
C PHE A 178 -2.09 20.74 -18.66
N SER A 179 -2.58 21.92 -18.24
CA SER A 179 -3.79 22.56 -18.78
C SER A 179 -5.01 21.63 -18.79
N THR A 180 -5.15 20.77 -17.78
CA THR A 180 -6.27 19.83 -17.64
C THR A 180 -6.64 19.61 -16.18
N ILE A 181 -7.92 19.35 -15.94
CA ILE A 181 -8.44 18.90 -14.65
C ILE A 181 -8.56 17.38 -14.57
N ASP A 182 -8.46 16.70 -15.73
CA ASP A 182 -8.60 15.26 -15.85
C ASP A 182 -7.23 14.58 -16.04
N PHE A 183 -6.62 14.22 -14.92
CA PHE A 183 -5.33 13.53 -14.91
C PHE A 183 -5.35 12.10 -15.47
N ARG A 184 -6.50 11.59 -15.94
CA ARG A 184 -6.57 10.35 -16.72
C ARG A 184 -5.97 10.52 -18.12
N GLU A 185 -5.94 11.74 -18.63
CA GLU A 185 -5.40 12.08 -19.96
C GLU A 185 -3.89 12.33 -19.94
N THR A 186 -3.33 12.61 -18.76
CA THR A 186 -1.89 12.85 -18.58
C THR A 186 -1.18 11.56 -18.19
N ALA A 187 -0.10 11.22 -18.91
CA ALA A 187 0.68 10.05 -18.58
C ALA A 187 1.32 10.20 -17.18
N LEU A 188 1.29 9.11 -16.40
CA LEU A 188 1.77 9.12 -15.02
C LEU A 188 3.27 9.41 -14.91
N VAL A 189 4.05 9.06 -15.93
CA VAL A 189 5.49 9.37 -16.00
C VAL A 189 5.74 10.88 -16.05
N ASP A 190 4.93 11.63 -16.82
CA ASP A 190 5.03 13.08 -16.90
C ASP A 190 4.64 13.73 -15.57
N GLY A 191 3.58 13.19 -14.94
CA GLY A 191 3.18 13.58 -13.59
C GLY A 191 4.28 13.36 -12.55
N LEU A 192 5.01 12.25 -12.65
CA LEU A 192 6.13 11.95 -11.76
C LEU A 192 7.32 12.88 -11.98
N ASP A 193 7.67 13.19 -13.23
CA ASP A 193 8.70 14.18 -13.52
C ASP A 193 8.32 15.57 -12.99
N PHE A 194 7.05 15.96 -13.11
CA PHE A 194 6.54 17.20 -12.52
C PHE A 194 6.58 17.17 -10.99
N LEU A 195 6.22 16.05 -10.35
CA LEU A 195 6.32 15.87 -8.90
C LEU A 195 7.76 16.01 -8.40
N TYR A 196 8.74 15.45 -9.12
CA TYR A 196 10.15 15.65 -8.77
C TYR A 196 10.54 17.12 -8.82
N GLN A 197 10.13 17.85 -9.86
CA GLN A 197 10.39 19.29 -9.96
C GLN A 197 9.73 20.07 -8.82
N TYR A 198 8.50 19.71 -8.47
CA TYR A 198 7.79 20.31 -7.36
C TYR A 198 8.51 20.11 -6.02
N ILE A 199 8.89 18.86 -5.70
CA ILE A 199 9.62 18.51 -4.47
C ILE A 199 10.96 19.25 -4.43
N GLU A 200 11.70 19.25 -5.53
CA GLU A 200 12.99 19.94 -5.64
C GLU A 200 12.85 21.44 -5.37
N ARG A 201 11.88 22.10 -6.00
CA ARG A 201 11.67 23.55 -5.91
C ARG A 201 11.07 24.00 -4.59
N ARG A 202 10.11 23.25 -4.03
CA ARG A 202 9.32 23.68 -2.86
C ARG A 202 9.84 23.12 -1.55
N ILE A 203 10.45 21.95 -1.56
CA ILE A 203 10.83 21.22 -0.34
C ILE A 203 12.35 21.19 -0.20
N LEU A 204 13.06 20.64 -1.19
CA LEU A 204 14.51 20.43 -1.08
C LEU A 204 15.28 21.76 -1.10
N SER A 205 14.84 22.75 -1.88
CA SER A 205 15.41 24.11 -1.86
C SER A 205 15.38 24.74 -0.45
N ARG A 206 14.23 24.63 0.25
CA ARG A 206 14.06 25.12 1.63
C ARG A 206 14.91 24.31 2.60
N GLY A 207 14.99 22.99 2.42
CA GLY A 207 15.88 22.13 3.19
C GLY A 207 17.35 22.53 3.07
N ARG A 208 17.82 22.92 1.88
CA ARG A 208 19.20 23.42 1.68
C ARG A 208 19.44 24.74 2.42
N LEU A 209 18.49 25.67 2.35
CA LEU A 209 18.56 26.91 3.12
C LEU A 209 18.60 26.62 4.61
N LEU A 210 17.76 25.70 5.11
CA LEU A 210 17.72 25.33 6.52
C LEU A 210 19.07 24.75 7.01
N VAL A 211 19.68 23.86 6.21
CA VAL A 211 21.01 23.30 6.52
C VAL A 211 22.10 24.39 6.51
N ALA A 212 22.04 25.32 5.56
CA ALA A 212 22.99 26.43 5.51
C ALA A 212 22.84 27.36 6.71
N THR A 213 21.61 27.74 7.06
CA THR A 213 21.28 28.57 8.23
C THR A 213 21.73 27.92 9.53
N ASP A 214 21.45 26.62 9.73
CA ASP A 214 21.94 25.86 10.88
C ASP A 214 23.47 25.91 10.99
N GLY A 215 24.16 25.79 9.85
CA GLY A 215 25.62 25.91 9.78
C GLY A 215 26.14 27.30 10.20
N ILE A 216 25.43 28.37 9.85
CA ILE A 216 25.77 29.75 10.26
C ILE A 216 25.53 29.92 11.75
N ILE A 217 24.35 29.51 12.26
CA ILE A 217 24.01 29.63 13.69
C ILE A 217 25.09 28.96 14.55
N LYS A 218 25.46 27.71 14.22
CA LYS A 218 26.47 26.96 14.98
C LYS A 218 27.87 27.55 14.92
N LYS A 219 28.26 28.17 13.80
CA LYS A 219 29.63 28.67 13.63
C LYS A 219 29.80 30.09 14.15
N GLU A 220 28.78 30.93 13.97
CA GLU A 220 28.91 32.38 14.12
C GLU A 220 28.05 32.93 15.26
N LEU A 221 26.98 32.24 15.65
CA LEU A 221 25.97 32.77 16.57
C LEU A 221 25.72 31.89 17.80
N GLU A 222 26.42 30.76 17.97
CA GLU A 222 26.15 29.79 19.04
C GLU A 222 26.19 30.41 20.44
N GLY A 223 27.09 31.37 20.67
CA GLY A 223 27.19 32.10 21.94
C GLY A 223 26.09 33.14 22.20
N LEU A 224 25.29 33.50 21.19
CA LEU A 224 24.22 34.50 21.28
C LEU A 224 22.82 33.88 21.12
N LEU A 225 22.72 32.84 20.29
CA LEU A 225 21.51 32.13 19.93
C LEU A 225 21.82 30.63 19.94
N PRO A 226 21.56 29.94 21.06
CA PRO A 226 21.74 28.50 21.12
C PRO A 226 20.95 27.83 19.99
N PRO A 227 21.56 26.93 19.18
CA PRO A 227 20.88 26.29 18.07
C PRO A 227 19.62 25.53 18.48
N GLU A 228 19.54 25.14 19.76
CA GLU A 228 18.41 24.40 20.34
C GLU A 228 17.19 25.28 20.64
N GLU A 229 17.38 26.60 20.71
CA GLU A 229 16.36 27.58 21.07
C GLU A 229 15.73 28.26 19.83
N VAL A 230 16.33 28.07 18.65
CA VAL A 230 15.80 28.60 17.39
C VAL A 230 14.99 27.50 16.68
N GLY A 231 13.69 27.73 16.55
CA GLY A 231 12.78 26.74 16.00
C GLY A 231 11.52 27.31 15.39
N PHE A 232 10.72 26.40 14.84
CA PHE A 232 9.39 26.69 14.36
C PHE A 232 8.39 26.13 15.37
N ILE A 233 7.28 26.84 15.56
CA ILE A 233 6.15 26.33 16.31
C ILE A 233 5.14 25.82 15.31
N ASP A 234 4.82 24.54 15.38
CA ASP A 234 3.70 23.99 14.64
C ASP A 234 2.40 24.68 15.12
N PRO A 235 1.66 25.37 14.24
CA PRO A 235 0.49 26.13 14.64
C PRO A 235 -0.65 25.25 15.17
N GLU A 236 -0.71 23.97 14.79
CA GLU A 236 -1.76 23.04 15.20
C GLU A 236 -1.39 22.30 16.49
N THR A 237 -0.17 21.77 16.56
CA THR A 237 0.25 20.93 17.69
C THR A 237 0.97 21.71 18.79
N LYS A 238 1.36 22.97 18.52
CA LYS A 238 2.29 23.78 19.32
C LYS A 238 3.65 23.09 19.57
N ALA A 239 3.95 22.02 18.84
CA ALA A 239 5.22 21.35 18.95
C ALA A 239 6.34 22.28 18.45
N ILE A 240 7.37 22.44 19.28
CA ILE A 240 8.57 23.18 18.90
C ILE A 240 9.44 22.23 18.08
N GLN A 241 9.66 22.59 16.82
CA GLN A 241 10.61 21.90 15.95
C GLN A 241 11.83 22.78 15.74
N ASN A 242 12.89 22.45 16.46
CA ASN A 242 14.20 23.09 16.37
C ASN A 242 14.79 22.97 14.95
N ILE A 243 15.35 24.08 14.45
CA ILE A 243 16.05 24.18 13.17
C ILE A 243 17.13 23.09 13.04
N SER A 244 17.95 22.88 14.07
CA SER A 244 19.02 21.89 14.11
C SER A 244 18.52 20.47 13.85
N THR A 245 17.38 20.10 14.43
CA THR A 245 16.80 18.76 14.26
C THR A 245 16.32 18.56 12.83
N GLN A 246 15.61 19.54 12.27
CA GLN A 246 15.14 19.48 10.89
C GLN A 246 16.30 19.52 9.88
N ALA A 247 17.32 20.35 10.12
CA ALA A 247 18.53 20.42 9.31
C ALA A 247 19.28 19.08 9.28
N LYS A 248 19.38 18.37 10.41
CA LYS A 248 19.96 17.01 10.46
C LYS A 248 19.21 16.03 9.56
N ILE A 249 17.87 16.08 9.54
CA ILE A 249 17.05 15.22 8.66
C ILE A 249 17.36 15.51 7.19
N PHE A 250 17.35 16.78 6.78
CA PHE A 250 17.67 17.16 5.41
C PHE A 250 19.11 16.83 5.01
N LYS A 251 20.07 17.03 5.91
CA LYS A 251 21.46 16.65 5.67
C LYS A 251 21.59 15.15 5.39
N SER A 252 20.97 14.32 6.23
CA SER A 252 20.92 12.87 6.02
C SER A 252 20.29 12.50 4.66
N LEU A 253 19.17 13.13 4.31
CA LEU A 253 18.51 12.94 3.02
C LEU A 253 19.44 13.31 1.84
N PHE A 254 20.13 14.45 1.90
CA PHE A 254 21.04 14.88 0.85
C PHE A 254 22.27 13.98 0.73
N ASP A 255 22.77 13.45 1.84
CA ASP A 255 23.89 12.51 1.83
C ASP A 255 23.48 11.16 1.24
N ILE A 256 22.26 10.68 1.51
CA ILE A 256 21.68 9.50 0.86
C ILE A 256 21.54 9.73 -0.66
N GLU A 257 20.98 10.87 -1.08
CA GLU A 257 20.76 11.18 -2.50
C GLU A 257 22.08 11.29 -3.29
N LYS A 258 23.16 11.77 -2.66
CA LYS A 258 24.52 11.76 -3.25
C LYS A 258 25.04 10.34 -3.49
N GLN A 259 24.76 9.41 -2.58
CA GLN A 259 25.20 8.02 -2.69
C GLN A 259 24.36 7.26 -3.72
N LYS A 260 23.05 7.47 -3.70
CA LYS A 260 22.09 6.77 -4.56
C LYS A 260 20.91 7.67 -4.88
N SER A 261 20.92 8.25 -6.08
CA SER A 261 19.79 9.07 -6.51
C SER A 261 18.53 8.22 -6.69
N LEU A 262 17.44 8.66 -6.06
CA LEU A 262 16.13 8.00 -6.21
C LEU A 262 15.67 8.02 -7.67
N LYS A 263 15.80 9.18 -8.34
CA LYS A 263 15.39 9.35 -9.74
C LYS A 263 16.14 8.39 -10.66
N LYS A 264 17.46 8.30 -10.51
CA LYS A 264 18.29 7.38 -11.30
C LYS A 264 17.95 5.92 -11.02
N SER A 265 17.80 5.56 -9.75
CA SER A 265 17.44 4.19 -9.35
C SER A 265 16.09 3.75 -9.92
N LEU A 266 15.11 4.67 -9.96
CA LEU A 266 13.83 4.41 -10.59
C LEU A 266 13.96 4.25 -12.11
N GLN A 267 14.69 5.15 -12.79
CA GLN A 267 14.92 5.04 -14.23
C GLN A 267 15.59 3.71 -14.60
N ASP A 268 16.60 3.28 -13.84
CA ASP A 268 17.25 1.99 -14.02
C ASP A 268 16.26 0.84 -13.78
N THR A 269 15.40 0.95 -12.77
CA THR A 269 14.36 -0.06 -12.48
C THR A 269 13.35 -0.17 -13.62
N ILE A 270 12.86 0.96 -14.13
CA ILE A 270 11.91 1.03 -15.27
C ILE A 270 12.57 0.42 -16.50
N LYS A 271 13.80 0.81 -16.81
CA LYS A 271 14.55 0.30 -17.97
C LYS A 271 14.76 -1.22 -17.89
N ASN A 272 15.12 -1.73 -16.71
CA ASN A 272 15.34 -3.16 -16.51
C ASN A 272 14.04 -3.97 -16.49
N ASN A 273 12.88 -3.32 -16.38
CA ASN A 273 11.56 -3.97 -16.29
C ASN A 273 10.55 -3.35 -17.27
N GLU A 274 11.00 -2.88 -18.44
CA GLU A 274 10.18 -2.09 -19.38
C GLU A 274 8.89 -2.80 -19.80
N GLY A 275 8.97 -4.12 -20.06
CA GLY A 275 7.79 -4.93 -20.39
C GLY A 275 6.76 -4.98 -19.27
N LEU A 276 7.21 -5.01 -18.01
CA LEU A 276 6.32 -5.02 -16.85
C LEU A 276 5.68 -3.64 -16.64
N GLU A 277 6.47 -2.56 -16.74
CA GLU A 277 5.95 -1.18 -16.67
C GLU A 277 4.92 -0.92 -17.77
N THR A 278 5.17 -1.37 -19.00
CA THR A 278 4.22 -1.27 -20.12
C THR A 278 2.93 -2.03 -19.85
N ARG A 279 3.02 -3.23 -19.28
CA ARG A 279 1.85 -4.01 -18.86
C ARG A 279 1.03 -3.24 -17.83
N PHE A 280 1.69 -2.68 -16.81
CA PHE A 280 1.02 -1.90 -15.77
C PHE A 280 0.39 -0.61 -16.33
N GLN A 281 1.08 0.10 -17.22
CA GLN A 281 0.54 1.29 -17.86
C GLN A 281 -0.75 0.99 -18.63
N LYS A 282 -0.80 -0.14 -19.35
CA LYS A 282 -2.03 -0.61 -20.01
C LYS A 282 -3.12 -0.96 -19.01
N MET A 283 -2.77 -1.61 -17.91
CA MET A 283 -3.72 -2.02 -16.87
C MET A 283 -4.34 -0.83 -16.13
N PHE A 284 -3.53 0.19 -15.85
CA PHE A 284 -3.95 1.42 -15.17
C PHE A 284 -4.34 2.54 -16.15
N ASN A 285 -4.45 2.23 -17.44
CA ASN A 285 -4.84 3.22 -18.44
C ASN A 285 -6.20 3.83 -18.05
N ARG A 286 -6.31 5.16 -18.12
CA ARG A 286 -7.49 5.95 -17.70
C ARG A 286 -7.81 5.90 -16.21
N ARG A 287 -6.93 5.40 -15.36
CA ARG A 287 -7.07 5.59 -13.91
C ARG A 287 -6.48 6.94 -13.50
N LEU A 288 -7.12 7.57 -12.53
CA LEU A 288 -6.57 8.77 -11.91
C LEU A 288 -5.22 8.48 -11.26
N TRP A 289 -4.41 9.53 -11.14
CA TRP A 289 -3.17 9.50 -10.36
C TRP A 289 -3.49 9.12 -8.92
N PRO A 290 -2.64 8.33 -8.24
CA PRO A 290 -2.91 7.84 -6.90
C PRO A 290 -2.61 8.91 -5.84
N VAL A 291 -3.35 10.02 -5.88
CA VAL A 291 -3.23 11.16 -4.95
C VAL A 291 -4.39 11.12 -3.98
N ASP A 292 -4.09 10.99 -2.69
CA ASP A 292 -5.09 11.06 -1.62
C ASP A 292 -5.20 12.51 -1.12
N LEU A 293 -6.36 13.12 -1.33
CA LEU A 293 -6.66 14.50 -0.93
C LEU A 293 -7.47 14.63 0.36
N GLU A 294 -7.95 13.51 0.93
CA GLU A 294 -8.80 13.52 2.12
C GLU A 294 -8.02 13.82 3.40
N LYS A 295 -6.68 13.67 3.38
CA LYS A 295 -5.81 13.86 4.54
C LYS A 295 -4.64 14.80 4.32
#